data_AF-A0A927VU97-F1
#
_entry.id   AF-A0A927VU97-F1
#
_cell.length_a   1.000
_cell.length_b   1.000
_cell.length_c   1.000
_cell.angle_alpha   90.00
_cell.angle_beta   90.00
_cell.angle_gamma   90.00
#
_symmetry.space_group_name_H-M   'P 1'
#
loop_
_entity.id
_entity.type
_entity.pdbx_description
1 polymer ?
#
loop_
_entity_poly.entity_id
_entity_poly.type
_entity_poly.pdbx_seq_one_letter_code
_entity_poly.pdbx_strand_id
1 'polypeptide(L)'
;MAGMFTVTPSALRDKAGELRNQNKTLRAQVDSLRTQESGLRGMWEGEAHDAFSREFVKDAAKLDEFCAAIDMFAAKLEEIAAEYERAENTNINTAVTRLV
;
A
#
# COMPACT_ATOMS: atom_id res chain seq x y z
N MET A 1 17.75 -16.67 25.58
CA MET A 1 16.59 -16.00 26.20
C MET A 1 15.77 -15.36 25.10
N ALA A 2 14.45 -15.34 25.28
CA ALA A 2 13.42 -14.68 24.46
C ALA A 2 13.11 -15.30 23.08
N GLY A 3 12.08 -16.15 23.06
CA GLY A 3 11.27 -16.42 21.87
C GLY A 3 10.45 -15.19 21.52
N MET A 4 11.09 -14.22 20.87
CA MET A 4 10.45 -13.02 20.33
C MET A 4 10.00 -13.36 18.91
N PHE A 5 8.72 -13.16 18.60
CA PHE A 5 8.12 -13.42 17.29
C PHE A 5 9.07 -12.94 16.17
N THR A 6 9.62 -13.89 15.42
CA THR A 6 10.61 -13.70 14.35
C THR A 6 9.97 -13.08 13.11
N VAL A 7 9.40 -11.90 13.25
CA VAL A 7 9.13 -11.04 12.11
C VAL A 7 10.42 -10.30 11.83
N THR A 8 11.24 -10.83 10.93
CA THR A 8 12.50 -10.20 10.55
C THR A 8 12.21 -8.88 9.81
N PRO A 9 13.09 -7.86 9.92
CA PRO A 9 13.00 -6.65 9.11
C PRO A 9 12.87 -6.94 7.60
N SER A 10 13.50 -8.03 7.13
CA SER A 10 13.35 -8.50 5.75
C SER A 10 11.92 -8.93 5.42
N ALA A 11 11.25 -9.70 6.29
CA ALA A 11 9.88 -10.14 6.06
C ALA A 11 8.88 -8.96 6.02
N LEU A 12 9.11 -7.92 6.83
CA LEU A 12 8.32 -6.69 6.78
C LEU A 12 8.47 -5.95 5.45
N ARG A 13 9.71 -5.83 4.95
CA ARG A 13 9.99 -5.21 3.65
C ARG A 13 9.41 -6.03 2.49
N ASP A 14 9.51 -7.35 2.54
CA ASP A 14 8.93 -8.23 1.54
C ASP A 14 7.42 -8.05 1.47
N LYS A 15 6.75 -7.97 2.63
CA LYS A 15 5.30 -7.69 2.70
C LYS A 15 4.92 -6.29 2.25
N ALA A 16 5.72 -5.27 2.58
CA ALA A 16 5.53 -3.93 2.05
C ALA A 16 5.65 -3.89 0.51
N GLY A 17 6.62 -4.63 -0.04
CA GLY A 17 6.82 -4.78 -1.49
C GLY A 17 5.65 -5.49 -2.17
N GLU A 18 5.16 -6.60 -1.59
CA GLU A 18 4.00 -7.33 -2.08
C GLU A 18 2.75 -6.42 -2.13
N LEU A 19 2.48 -5.69 -1.05
CA LEU A 19 1.38 -4.74 -0.96
C LEU A 19 1.47 -3.65 -2.02
N ARG A 20 2.66 -3.07 -2.24
CA ARG A 20 2.84 -2.06 -3.30
C ARG A 20 2.62 -2.63 -4.70
N ASN A 21 3.03 -3.86 -4.96
CA ASN A 21 2.79 -4.50 -6.24
C ASN A 21 1.30 -4.78 -6.48
N GLN A 22 0.59 -5.26 -5.46
CA GLN A 22 -0.86 -5.44 -5.52
C GLN A 22 -1.59 -4.09 -5.71
N ASN A 23 -1.14 -3.04 -5.00
CA ASN A 23 -1.69 -1.69 -5.14
C ASN A 23 -1.50 -1.13 -6.56
N LYS A 24 -0.33 -1.32 -7.17
CA LYS A 24 -0.10 -0.94 -8.59
C LYS A 24 -1.10 -1.61 -9.53
N THR A 25 -1.34 -2.91 -9.33
CA THR A 25 -2.33 -3.65 -10.12
C THR A 25 -3.74 -3.11 -9.90
N LEU A 26 -4.10 -2.80 -8.65
CA LEU A 26 -5.40 -2.22 -8.32
C LEU A 26 -5.60 -0.87 -9.02
N ARG A 27 -4.61 0.03 -8.94
CA ARG A 27 -4.65 1.33 -9.64
C ARG A 27 -4.84 1.17 -11.15
N ALA A 28 -4.10 0.25 -11.77
CA ALA A 28 -4.26 -0.02 -13.20
C ALA A 28 -5.66 -0.55 -13.56
N GLN A 29 -6.28 -1.37 -12.70
CA GLN A 29 -7.66 -1.81 -12.89
C GLN A 29 -8.65 -0.66 -12.75
N VAL A 30 -8.46 0.24 -11.77
CA VAL A 30 -9.29 1.45 -11.60
C VAL A 30 -9.20 2.34 -12.84
N ASP A 31 -8.01 2.55 -13.39
CA ASP A 31 -7.81 3.35 -14.61
C ASP A 31 -8.47 2.69 -15.84
N SER A 32 -8.41 1.37 -15.95
CA SER A 32 -9.13 0.62 -16.97
C SER A 32 -10.65 0.80 -16.83
N LEU A 33 -11.20 0.77 -15.61
CA LEU A 33 -12.62 1.03 -15.37
C LEU A 33 -13.02 2.45 -15.77
N ARG A 34 -12.21 3.46 -15.45
CA ARG A 34 -12.44 4.85 -15.87
C ARG A 34 -12.47 4.99 -17.41
N THR A 35 -11.57 4.28 -18.09
CA THR A 35 -11.52 4.27 -19.56
C THR A 35 -12.79 3.63 -20.15
N GLN A 36 -13.26 2.52 -19.56
CA GLN A 36 -14.49 1.87 -19.99
C GLN A 36 -15.73 2.74 -19.74
N GLU A 37 -15.81 3.41 -18.59
CA GLU A 37 -16.89 4.36 -18.28
C GLU A 37 -16.92 5.52 -19.29
N SER A 38 -15.76 6.09 -19.62
CA SER A 38 -15.65 7.14 -20.65
C SER A 38 -16.01 6.64 -22.05
N GLY A 39 -15.79 5.36 -22.36
CA GLY A 39 -16.22 4.76 -23.62
C GLY A 39 -17.73 4.58 -23.70
N LEU A 40 -18.35 4.17 -22.59
CA LEU A 40 -19.82 4.03 -22.48
C LEU A 40 -20.54 5.39 -22.56
N ARG A 41 -19.92 6.45 -22.03
CA ARG A 41 -20.37 7.86 -22.16
C ARG A 41 -20.68 8.25 -23.60
N GLY A 42 -19.89 7.79 -24.57
CA GLY A 42 -20.07 8.10 -25.99
C GLY A 42 -21.19 7.31 -26.67
N MET A 43 -21.70 6.24 -26.04
CA MET A 43 -22.68 5.32 -26.64
C MET A 43 -24.09 5.44 -26.03
N TRP A 44 -24.21 6.00 -24.82
CA TRP A 44 -25.47 6.02 -24.08
C TRP A 44 -25.68 7.37 -23.38
N GLU A 45 -26.30 8.33 -24.07
CA GLU A 45 -26.70 9.61 -23.48
C GLU A 45 -28.07 9.49 -22.78
N GLY A 46 -28.21 10.03 -21.56
CA GLY A 46 -29.47 10.10 -20.82
C GLY A 46 -29.32 10.25 -19.31
N GLU A 47 -30.44 10.52 -18.63
CA GLU A 47 -30.47 10.77 -17.18
C GLU A 47 -29.97 9.58 -16.33
N ALA A 48 -30.21 8.34 -16.81
CA ALA A 48 -29.72 7.12 -16.17
C ALA A 48 -28.19 6.98 -16.26
N HIS A 49 -27.61 7.41 -17.39
CA HIS A 49 -26.18 7.43 -17.59
C HIS A 49 -25.51 8.44 -16.64
N ASP A 50 -26.06 9.65 -16.54
CA ASP A 50 -25.51 10.69 -15.65
C ASP A 50 -25.56 10.29 -14.18
N ALA A 51 -26.61 9.55 -13.77
CA ALA A 51 -26.71 8.97 -12.45
C ALA A 51 -25.61 7.93 -12.20
N PHE A 52 -25.38 7.00 -13.14
CA PHE A 52 -24.30 6.01 -13.03
C PHE A 52 -22.92 6.68 -12.98
N SER A 53 -22.65 7.62 -13.88
CA SER A 53 -21.37 8.33 -13.95
C SER A 53 -21.06 9.07 -12.64
N ARG A 54 -22.06 9.71 -12.03
CA ARG A 54 -21.91 10.35 -10.71
C ARG A 54 -21.53 9.37 -9.61
N GLU A 55 -22.18 8.21 -9.53
CA GLU A 55 -21.85 7.20 -8.52
C GLU A 55 -20.49 6.55 -8.80
N PHE A 56 -20.18 6.26 -10.06
CA PHE A 56 -18.89 5.73 -10.47
C PHE A 56 -17.73 6.65 -10.05
N VAL A 57 -17.84 7.96 -10.27
CA VAL A 57 -16.82 8.93 -9.85
C VAL A 57 -16.60 8.91 -8.34
N LYS A 58 -17.68 8.80 -7.55
CA LYS A 58 -17.57 8.70 -6.08
C LYS A 58 -16.85 7.42 -5.66
N ASP A 59 -17.18 6.30 -6.28
CA ASP A 59 -16.57 5.01 -5.94
C ASP A 59 -15.11 4.94 -6.40
N ALA A 60 -14.79 5.49 -7.57
CA ALA A 60 -13.43 5.62 -8.04
C ALA A 60 -12.57 6.48 -7.09
N ALA A 61 -13.13 7.56 -6.53
CA ALA A 61 -12.44 8.37 -5.52
C ALA A 61 -12.16 7.57 -4.22
N LYS A 62 -13.11 6.76 -3.74
CA LYS A 62 -12.88 5.87 -2.59
C LYS A 62 -11.79 4.83 -2.87
N LEU A 63 -11.72 4.33 -4.11
CA LEU A 63 -10.66 3.40 -4.51
C LEU A 63 -9.29 4.10 -4.53
N ASP A 64 -9.23 5.36 -4.96
CA ASP A 64 -8.01 6.17 -4.88
C ASP A 64 -7.56 6.38 -3.43
N GLU A 65 -8.49 6.70 -2.53
CA GLU A 65 -8.25 6.83 -1.09
C GLU A 65 -7.75 5.50 -0.48
N PHE A 66 -8.35 4.39 -0.86
CA PHE A 66 -7.94 3.06 -0.41
C PHE A 66 -6.52 2.72 -0.90
N CYS A 67 -6.20 3.03 -2.17
CA CYS A 67 -4.84 2.87 -2.69
C CYS A 67 -3.84 3.74 -1.91
N ALA A 68 -4.20 4.99 -1.57
CA ALA A 68 -3.36 5.84 -0.73
C ALA A 68 -3.14 5.26 0.67
N ALA A 69 -4.17 4.68 1.28
CA ALA A 69 -4.07 4.02 2.58
C ALA A 69 -3.13 2.80 2.55
N ILE A 70 -3.16 1.99 1.48
CA ILE A 70 -2.22 0.87 1.30
C ILE A 70 -0.78 1.38 1.19
N ASP A 71 -0.54 2.47 0.45
CA ASP A 71 0.80 3.04 0.32
C ASP A 71 1.33 3.55 1.68
N MET A 72 0.47 4.21 2.47
CA MET A 72 0.81 4.61 3.84
C MET A 72 1.12 3.41 4.73
N PHE A 73 0.32 2.34 4.65
CA PHE A 73 0.54 1.13 5.43
C PHE A 73 1.85 0.45 5.06
N ALA A 74 2.16 0.31 3.76
CA ALA A 74 3.44 -0.21 3.28
C ALA A 74 4.62 0.64 3.76
N ALA A 75 4.50 1.97 3.73
CA ALA A 75 5.53 2.87 4.27
C ALA A 75 5.74 2.67 5.78
N LYS A 76 4.68 2.45 6.55
CA LYS A 76 4.78 2.15 7.99
C LYS A 76 5.47 0.82 8.27
N LEU A 77 5.24 -0.21 7.46
CA LEU A 77 5.96 -1.48 7.59
C LEU A 77 7.48 -1.31 7.36
N GLU A 78 7.87 -0.47 6.40
CA GLU A 78 9.28 -0.15 6.12
C GLU A 78 9.93 0.68 7.23
N GLU A 79 9.19 1.64 7.78
CA GLU A 79 9.63 2.44 8.93
C GLU A 79 9.90 1.55 10.14
N ILE A 80 8.96 0.66 10.47
CA ILE A 80 9.12 -0.32 11.56
C ILE A 80 10.33 -1.22 11.29
N ALA A 81 10.49 -1.75 10.08
CA ALA A 81 11.65 -2.56 9.72
C ALA A 81 12.98 -1.83 9.93
N ALA A 82 13.04 -0.54 9.56
CA ALA A 82 14.23 0.29 9.75
C ALA A 82 14.52 0.58 11.24
N GLU A 83 13.48 0.79 12.05
CA GLU A 83 13.64 0.97 13.50
C GLU A 83 14.19 -0.28 14.19
N TYR A 84 13.69 -1.46 13.82
CA TYR A 84 14.21 -2.74 14.34
C TYR A 84 15.70 -2.91 14.02
N GLU A 85 16.13 -2.63 12.79
CA GLU A 85 17.56 -2.71 12.42
C GLU A 85 18.43 -1.71 13.19
N ARG A 86 17.95 -0.49 13.43
CA ARG A 86 18.68 0.49 14.26
C ARG A 86 18.83 0.01 15.69
N ALA A 87 17.77 -0.56 16.28
CA ALA A 87 17.80 -1.09 17.63
C ALA A 87 18.79 -2.26 17.75
N GLU A 88 18.79 -3.18 16.78
CA GLU A 88 19.73 -4.31 16.69
C GLU A 88 21.18 -3.80 16.61
N ASN A 89 21.49 -2.87 15.71
CA ASN A 89 22.83 -2.31 15.53
C ASN A 89 23.33 -1.58 16.79
N THR A 90 22.44 -0.86 17.49
CA THR A 90 22.78 -0.15 18.73
C THR A 90 23.12 -1.15 19.86
N ASN A 91 22.37 -2.24 19.95
CA ASN A 91 22.62 -3.31 20.92
C ASN A 91 23.93 -4.04 20.63
N ILE A 92 24.23 -4.35 19.36
CA ILE A 92 25.50 -4.96 18.96
C ILE A 92 26.68 -4.05 19.31
N ASN A 93 26.61 -2.76 18.96
CA ASN A 93 27.68 -1.81 19.26
C ASN A 93 27.94 -1.67 20.77
N THR A 94 26.88 -1.68 21.58
CA THR A 94 26.99 -1.64 23.04
C THR A 94 27.60 -2.92 23.61
N ALA A 95 27.25 -4.09 23.05
CA ALA A 95 27.82 -5.37 23.45
C ALA A 95 29.30 -5.49 23.06
N VAL A 96 29.68 -5.05 21.87
CA VAL A 96 31.07 -5.01 21.40
C VAL A 96 31.91 -4.06 22.25
N THR A 97 31.39 -2.88 22.59
CA THR A 97 32.10 -1.89 23.44
C THR A 97 32.32 -2.38 24.87
N ARG A 98 31.54 -3.35 25.37
CA ARG A 98 31.74 -3.97 26.70
C ARG A 98 32.67 -5.18 26.69
N LEU A 99 33.00 -5.71 25.51
CA LEU A 99 33.88 -6.87 25.33
C LEU A 99 35.33 -6.50 25.00
N VAL A 100 35.62 -5.20 24.81
CA VAL A 100 36.96 -4.62 24.61
C VAL A 100 37.29 -3.76 25.83
#